data_AF-A0AA34X2A7-F1
#
_entry.id   AF-A0AA34X2A7-F1
#
_cell.length_a   1.000
_cell.length_b   1.000
_cell.length_c   1.000
_cell.angle_alpha   90.00
_cell.angle_beta   90.00
_cell.angle_gamma   90.00
#
_symmetry.space_group_name_H-M   'P 1'
#
loop_
_entity.id
_entity.type
_entity.pdbx_description
1 polymer ?
#
loop_
_entity_poly.entity_id
_entity_poly.type
_entity_poly.pdbx_seq_one_letter_code
_entity_poly.pdbx_strand_id
1 'polypeptide(L)'
;MAMSTAASACPDYNQYGAEYRYSGSDLYSARQFSVVAGGDNNLQSCGFKNNSGYVMTAPDFSFDLYKMGGFDVEISVLSNCDAMLLVNDANANWYYDDDSNGQADPKIRISGSDGYLDVWVGTYNGEYCDATLYLETF
;
A
#
# COMPACT_ATOMS: atom_id res chain seq x y z
N MET A 1 -24.87 10.35 -29.48
CA MET A 1 -24.46 9.68 -28.24
C MET A 1 -22.98 9.98 -28.04
N ALA A 2 -22.65 10.89 -27.12
CA ALA A 2 -21.26 11.11 -26.73
C ALA A 2 -20.89 9.95 -25.80
N MET A 3 -19.91 9.14 -26.19
CA MET A 3 -19.30 8.19 -25.27
C MET A 3 -18.39 8.98 -24.35
N SER A 4 -18.86 9.32 -23.16
CA SER A 4 -17.98 9.72 -22.07
C SER A 4 -17.12 8.51 -21.73
N THR A 5 -15.87 8.52 -22.18
CA THR A 5 -14.83 7.69 -21.56
C THR A 5 -14.62 8.27 -20.16
N ALA A 6 -15.33 7.75 -19.16
CA ALA A 6 -14.91 7.96 -17.79
C ALA A 6 -13.48 7.40 -17.71
N ALA A 7 -12.49 8.24 -17.44
CA ALA A 7 -11.20 7.75 -17.04
C ALA A 7 -11.45 6.89 -15.80
N SER A 8 -11.16 5.60 -15.87
CA SER A 8 -11.16 4.77 -14.68
C SER A 8 -10.07 5.35 -13.78
N ALA A 9 -10.46 5.94 -12.66
CA ALA A 9 -9.52 6.30 -11.62
C ALA A 9 -8.87 4.99 -11.14
N CYS A 10 -7.55 4.93 -11.15
CA CYS A 10 -6.76 3.74 -10.83
C CYS A 10 -5.60 4.13 -9.93
N PRO A 11 -4.99 3.18 -9.21
CA PRO A 11 -3.81 3.46 -8.39
C PRO A 11 -2.70 4.09 -9.25
N ASP A 12 -2.17 5.22 -8.80
CA ASP A 12 -1.19 6.01 -9.53
C ASP A 12 -0.03 6.43 -8.62
N TYR A 13 1.11 5.74 -8.77
CA TYR A 13 2.35 6.01 -8.02
C TYR A 13 3.05 7.31 -8.45
N ASN A 14 2.54 8.04 -9.46
CA ASN A 14 3.01 9.39 -9.76
C ASN A 14 2.36 10.47 -8.87
N GLN A 15 1.42 10.06 -8.01
CA GLN A 15 0.86 10.90 -6.95
C GLN A 15 1.46 10.51 -5.61
N TYR A 16 1.46 11.45 -4.66
CA TYR A 16 1.99 11.22 -3.32
C TYR A 16 0.87 11.21 -2.29
N GLY A 17 0.98 10.27 -1.35
CA GLY A 17 0.15 10.20 -0.15
C GLY A 17 0.71 11.06 0.98
N ALA A 18 0.48 10.63 2.22
CA ALA A 18 1.19 11.19 3.36
C ALA A 18 2.69 10.84 3.27
N GLU A 19 3.52 11.87 3.13
CA GLU A 19 4.95 11.70 2.92
C GLU A 19 5.74 11.60 4.22
N TYR A 20 6.65 10.63 4.28
CA TYR A 20 7.61 10.47 5.38
C TYR A 20 8.98 10.08 4.84
N ARG A 21 10.03 10.39 5.59
CA ARG A 21 11.41 10.05 5.22
C ARG A 21 12.08 9.25 6.31
N TYR A 22 12.57 8.06 5.99
CA TYR A 22 13.20 7.15 6.96
C TYR A 22 14.41 6.44 6.38
N SER A 23 15.43 6.23 7.21
CA SER A 23 16.50 5.31 6.89
C SER A 23 16.14 3.88 7.29
N GLY A 24 16.85 2.89 6.73
CA GLY A 24 16.75 1.51 7.21
C GLY A 24 16.93 1.41 8.73
N SER A 25 17.90 2.13 9.30
CA SER A 25 18.10 2.15 10.75
C SER A 25 16.98 2.83 11.55
N ASP A 26 16.21 3.75 10.97
CA ASP A 26 15.10 4.41 11.67
C ASP A 26 13.89 3.49 11.86
N LEU A 27 13.84 2.41 11.06
CA LEU A 27 12.78 1.42 10.97
C LEU A 27 13.15 0.09 11.64
N TYR A 28 14.28 -0.02 12.34
CA TYR A 28 14.60 -1.17 13.19
C TYR A 28 13.57 -1.45 14.28
N SER A 29 12.74 -0.46 14.59
CA SER A 29 11.55 -0.62 15.40
C SER A 29 10.36 -0.15 14.58
N ALA A 30 9.31 -0.96 14.57
CA ALA A 30 8.09 -0.66 13.85
C ALA A 30 7.60 0.78 14.06
N ARG A 31 7.33 1.47 12.95
CA ARG A 31 6.58 2.72 12.91
C ARG A 31 5.13 2.41 12.57
N GLN A 32 4.21 3.12 13.22
CA GLN A 32 2.78 2.91 13.09
C GLN A 32 2.09 4.17 12.58
N PHE A 33 1.15 4.00 11.66
CA PHE A 33 0.42 5.07 11.00
C PHE A 33 -1.07 4.74 10.98
N SER A 34 -1.90 5.63 11.52
CA SER A 34 -3.35 5.49 11.40
C SER A 34 -3.80 5.83 9.99
N VAL A 35 -4.73 5.04 9.45
CA VAL A 35 -5.26 5.19 8.09
C VAL A 35 -6.73 4.79 8.07
N VAL A 36 -7.50 5.38 7.16
CA VAL A 36 -8.83 4.89 6.82
C VAL A 36 -8.67 4.05 5.55
N ALA A 37 -8.72 2.74 5.71
CA ALA A 37 -8.57 1.80 4.61
C ALA A 37 -9.77 1.90 3.65
N GLY A 38 -9.53 1.64 2.36
CA GLY A 38 -10.58 1.49 1.35
C GLY A 38 -10.33 2.33 0.10
N GLY A 39 -11.40 2.53 -0.67
CA GLY A 39 -11.38 3.34 -1.87
C GLY A 39 -12.39 2.89 -2.90
N ASP A 40 -12.52 3.68 -3.97
CA ASP A 40 -13.53 3.45 -5.01
C ASP A 40 -12.96 2.72 -6.24
N ASN A 41 -11.62 2.58 -6.34
CA ASN A 41 -10.98 2.02 -7.52
C ASN A 41 -10.81 0.51 -7.40
N ASN A 42 -11.58 -0.25 -8.17
CA ASN A 42 -11.44 -1.69 -8.27
C ASN A 42 -10.14 -2.08 -8.98
N LEU A 43 -9.25 -2.80 -8.28
CA LEU A 43 -7.95 -3.22 -8.80
C LEU A 43 -8.02 -4.07 -10.08
N GLN A 44 -8.99 -4.96 -10.19
CA GLN A 44 -9.17 -5.82 -11.36
C GLN A 44 -9.53 -5.02 -12.61
N SER A 45 -10.21 -3.87 -12.43
CA SER A 45 -10.51 -2.92 -13.52
C SER A 45 -9.29 -2.08 -13.92
N CYS A 46 -8.27 -2.02 -13.07
CA CYS A 46 -7.03 -1.27 -13.25
C CYS A 46 -5.85 -2.12 -13.76
N GLY A 47 -6.11 -3.34 -14.22
CA GLY A 47 -5.09 -4.22 -14.79
C GLY A 47 -4.47 -5.20 -13.80
N PHE A 48 -4.77 -5.10 -12.51
CA PHE A 48 -4.38 -6.06 -11.48
C PHE A 48 -5.37 -7.24 -11.45
N LYS A 49 -5.48 -7.96 -12.56
CA LYS A 49 -6.59 -8.92 -12.81
C LYS A 49 -6.78 -9.99 -11.73
N ASN A 50 -5.72 -10.36 -11.04
CA ASN A 50 -5.72 -11.42 -10.01
C ASN A 50 -5.76 -10.87 -8.57
N ASN A 51 -5.81 -9.55 -8.41
CA ASN A 51 -5.77 -8.89 -7.12
C ASN A 51 -7.15 -8.29 -6.88
N SER A 52 -7.84 -8.79 -5.86
CA SER A 52 -9.15 -8.31 -5.48
C SER A 52 -9.03 -7.05 -4.61
N GLY A 53 -10.13 -6.36 -4.39
CA GLY A 53 -10.17 -5.20 -3.52
C GLY A 53 -10.11 -3.86 -4.22
N TYR A 54 -10.23 -2.84 -3.39
CA TYR A 54 -10.45 -1.46 -3.78
C TYR A 54 -9.53 -0.53 -2.99
N VAL A 55 -8.99 0.46 -3.69
CA VAL A 55 -8.06 1.45 -3.13
C VAL A 55 -8.36 2.84 -3.68
N MET A 56 -7.79 3.86 -3.06
CA MET A 56 -7.78 5.24 -3.57
C MET A 56 -6.88 5.39 -4.82
N THR A 57 -6.98 6.52 -5.51
CA THR A 57 -6.13 6.81 -6.69
C THR A 57 -4.70 7.12 -6.26
N ALA A 58 -4.53 8.10 -5.38
CA ALA A 58 -3.25 8.39 -4.75
C ALA A 58 -2.93 7.31 -3.69
N PRO A 59 -1.64 7.05 -3.42
CA PRO A 59 -1.23 6.26 -2.26
C PRO A 59 -1.75 6.87 -0.96
N ASP A 60 -1.96 6.05 0.06
CA ASP A 60 -2.21 6.53 1.42
C ASP A 60 -0.91 7.10 2.01
N PHE A 61 0.21 6.43 1.71
CA PHE A 61 1.53 6.80 2.19
C PHE A 61 2.59 6.71 1.08
N SER A 62 3.53 7.64 1.12
CA SER A 62 4.71 7.66 0.25
C SER A 62 5.97 7.82 1.11
N PHE A 63 6.71 6.73 1.29
CA PHE A 63 7.90 6.71 2.14
C PHE A 63 9.16 6.92 1.29
N ASP A 64 9.86 8.04 1.49
CA ASP A 64 11.22 8.24 0.97
C ASP A 64 12.22 7.46 1.85
N LEU A 65 12.54 6.26 1.40
CA LEU A 65 13.44 5.34 2.09
C LEU A 65 14.88 5.52 1.60
N TYR A 66 15.84 5.48 2.52
CA TYR A 66 17.26 5.63 2.18
C TYR A 66 18.16 4.77 3.07
N LYS A 67 19.37 4.44 2.60
CA LYS A 67 20.29 3.52 3.30
C LYS A 67 19.63 2.16 3.60
N MET A 68 18.89 1.64 2.63
CA MET A 68 18.16 0.36 2.73
C MET A 68 19.02 -0.87 2.40
N GLY A 69 20.28 -0.65 1.99
CA GLY A 69 21.19 -1.74 1.62
C GLY A 69 21.36 -2.77 2.74
N GLY A 70 20.94 -4.01 2.46
CA GLY A 70 21.04 -5.15 3.39
C GLY A 70 19.84 -5.33 4.31
N PHE A 71 18.82 -4.47 4.21
CA PHE A 71 17.56 -4.60 4.95
C PHE A 71 16.48 -5.25 4.10
N ASP A 72 15.61 -6.02 4.75
CA ASP A 72 14.25 -6.20 4.26
C ASP A 72 13.33 -5.13 4.88
N VAL A 73 12.27 -4.75 4.17
CA VAL A 73 11.18 -3.92 4.68
C VAL A 73 9.93 -4.79 4.78
N GLU A 74 9.29 -4.76 5.94
CA GLU A 74 7.97 -5.34 6.16
C GLU A 74 6.93 -4.23 6.30
N ILE A 75 5.83 -4.41 5.57
CA ILE A 75 4.64 -3.58 5.58
C ILE A 75 3.51 -4.48 6.04
N SER A 76 2.86 -4.17 7.15
CA SER A 76 1.71 -4.95 7.63
C SER A 76 0.59 -4.03 8.09
N VAL A 77 -0.63 -4.56 8.07
CA VAL A 77 -1.81 -3.83 8.54
C VAL A 77 -2.43 -4.60 9.70
N LEU A 78 -3.01 -3.85 10.63
CA LEU A 78 -4.02 -4.35 11.56
C LEU A 78 -5.29 -3.54 11.36
N SER A 79 -6.42 -4.20 11.15
CA SER A 79 -7.68 -3.54 10.86
C SER A 79 -8.87 -4.16 11.58
N ASN A 80 -10.01 -3.49 11.51
CA ASN A 80 -11.30 -4.02 11.98
C ASN A 80 -12.16 -4.56 10.82
N CYS A 81 -11.58 -4.72 9.63
CA CYS A 81 -12.27 -5.15 8.42
C CYS A 81 -11.41 -6.16 7.63
N ASP A 82 -11.81 -6.44 6.39
CA ASP A 82 -11.06 -7.26 5.44
C ASP A 82 -10.19 -6.31 4.60
N ALA A 83 -8.98 -6.05 5.09
CA ALA A 83 -8.06 -5.08 4.53
C ALA A 83 -7.16 -5.72 3.46
N MET A 84 -6.62 -4.90 2.57
CA MET A 84 -5.63 -5.36 1.61
C MET A 84 -4.51 -4.32 1.43
N LEU A 85 -3.33 -4.79 1.02
CA LEU A 85 -2.17 -3.98 0.71
C LEU A 85 -1.89 -4.04 -0.78
N LEU A 86 -1.67 -2.86 -1.37
CA LEU A 86 -0.98 -2.72 -2.65
C LEU A 86 0.24 -1.82 -2.41
N VAL A 87 1.40 -2.25 -2.90
CA VAL A 87 2.68 -1.54 -2.69
C VAL A 87 3.39 -1.38 -4.03
N ASN A 88 3.93 -0.19 -4.29
CA ASN A 88 4.86 0.08 -5.38
C ASN A 88 6.23 0.44 -4.80
N ASP A 89 7.28 -0.28 -5.21
CA ASP A 89 8.65 0.00 -4.74
C ASP A 89 9.37 1.05 -5.61
N ALA A 90 10.56 1.46 -5.19
CA ALA A 90 11.37 2.45 -5.89
C ALA A 90 11.80 2.04 -7.31
N ASN A 91 11.66 0.75 -7.66
CA ASN A 91 11.93 0.20 -8.98
C ASN A 91 10.67 0.03 -9.83
N ALA A 92 9.52 0.54 -9.36
CA ALA A 92 8.20 0.39 -9.93
C ALA A 92 7.69 -1.06 -10.00
N ASN A 93 8.18 -1.95 -9.12
CA ASN A 93 7.60 -3.27 -8.91
C ASN A 93 6.34 -3.15 -8.04
N TRP A 94 5.34 -3.97 -8.35
CA TRP A 94 4.07 -4.01 -7.61
C TRP A 94 3.95 -5.28 -6.77
N TYR A 95 3.47 -5.10 -5.54
CA TYR A 95 3.22 -6.17 -4.58
C TYR A 95 1.79 -6.06 -4.04
N TYR A 96 1.17 -7.20 -3.79
CA TYR A 96 -0.19 -7.30 -3.28
C TYR A 96 -0.27 -8.40 -2.22
N ASP A 97 -1.04 -8.15 -1.18
CA ASP A 97 -1.46 -9.14 -0.20
C ASP A 97 -2.78 -8.70 0.45
N ASP A 98 -3.65 -9.63 0.81
CA ASP A 98 -4.91 -9.39 1.52
C ASP A 98 -4.99 -10.13 2.87
N ASP A 99 -4.50 -11.36 2.97
CA ASP A 99 -4.78 -12.21 4.15
C ASP A 99 -3.56 -12.69 4.97
N SER A 100 -2.32 -12.44 4.54
CA SER A 100 -1.16 -13.19 5.06
C SER A 100 -0.71 -12.81 6.49
N ASN A 101 -1.27 -11.75 7.08
CA ASN A 101 -1.04 -11.37 8.48
C ASN A 101 -2.01 -12.05 9.46
N GLY A 102 -3.03 -12.77 8.93
CA GLY A 102 -4.09 -13.40 9.72
C GLY A 102 -5.21 -12.43 10.09
N GLN A 103 -6.37 -12.95 10.54
CA GLN A 103 -7.60 -12.15 10.80
C GLN A 103 -8.09 -11.32 9.59
N ALA A 104 -7.78 -11.74 8.36
CA ALA A 104 -8.03 -10.99 7.13
C ALA A 104 -7.27 -9.66 7.03
N ASP A 105 -6.09 -9.62 7.64
CA ASP A 105 -5.15 -8.52 7.49
C ASP A 105 -3.95 -8.90 6.59
N PRO A 106 -3.42 -7.95 5.81
CA PRO A 106 -2.32 -8.17 4.88
C PRO A 106 -0.93 -7.90 5.48
N LYS A 107 0.08 -8.55 4.91
CA LYS A 107 1.50 -8.32 5.16
C LYS A 107 2.37 -8.59 3.93
N ILE A 108 3.25 -7.65 3.63
CA ILE A 108 4.22 -7.75 2.53
C ILE A 108 5.62 -7.56 3.12
N ARG A 109 6.55 -8.46 2.77
CA ARG A 109 7.97 -8.30 3.07
C ARG A 109 8.79 -8.37 1.79
N ILE A 110 9.57 -7.33 1.54
CA ILE A 110 10.37 -7.16 0.33
C ILE A 110 11.78 -6.70 0.69
N SER A 111 12.74 -6.94 -0.21
CA SER A 111 14.08 -6.37 -0.03
C SER A 111 14.01 -4.84 -0.12
N GLY A 112 14.62 -4.17 0.86
CA GLY A 112 14.65 -2.72 0.93
C GLY A 112 15.40 -2.10 -0.25
N SER A 113 14.87 -1.00 -0.76
CA SER A 113 15.50 -0.20 -1.83
C SER A 113 15.44 1.28 -1.48
N ASP A 114 16.47 2.03 -1.89
CA ASP A 114 16.49 3.49 -1.73
C ASP A 114 15.55 4.12 -2.76
N GLY A 115 14.72 5.06 -2.32
CA GLY A 115 13.69 5.73 -3.12
C GLY A 115 12.31 5.65 -2.49
N TYR A 116 11.30 6.00 -3.26
CA TYR A 116 9.92 6.02 -2.78
C TYR A 116 9.33 4.61 -2.70
N LEU A 117 8.68 4.32 -1.58
CA LEU A 117 7.79 3.19 -1.38
C LEU A 117 6.37 3.74 -1.21
N ASP A 118 5.52 3.52 -2.21
CA ASP A 118 4.13 3.96 -2.18
C ASP A 118 3.23 2.83 -1.71
N VAL A 119 2.36 3.13 -0.74
CA VAL A 119 1.54 2.15 -0.05
C VAL A 119 0.08 2.58 -0.10
N TRP A 120 -0.77 1.67 -0.57
CA TRP A 120 -2.22 1.76 -0.50
C TRP A 120 -2.72 0.74 0.51
N VAL A 121 -3.56 1.18 1.44
CA VAL A 121 -4.31 0.34 2.37
C VAL A 121 -5.76 0.35 1.93
N GLY A 122 -6.16 -0.69 1.21
CA GLY A 122 -7.51 -0.84 0.69
C GLY A 122 -8.36 -1.80 1.51
N THR A 123 -9.53 -2.12 0.97
CA THR A 123 -10.42 -3.16 1.51
C THR A 123 -10.89 -4.08 0.41
N TYR A 124 -11.18 -5.33 0.77
CA TYR A 124 -11.63 -6.33 -0.21
C TYR A 124 -12.97 -5.95 -0.87
N ASN A 125 -13.88 -5.32 -0.12
CA ASN A 125 -15.24 -5.00 -0.56
C ASN A 125 -15.46 -3.52 -0.94
N GLY A 126 -14.47 -2.64 -0.71
CA GLY A 126 -14.56 -1.20 -0.98
C GLY A 126 -15.26 -0.38 0.11
N GLU A 127 -15.68 -0.99 1.21
CA GLU A 127 -16.12 -0.25 2.39
C GLU A 127 -14.93 0.36 3.12
N TYR A 128 -15.14 1.51 3.74
CA TYR A 128 -14.09 2.21 4.47
C TYR A 128 -14.05 1.76 5.94
N CYS A 129 -12.86 1.56 6.49
CA CYS A 129 -12.68 1.17 7.88
C CYS A 129 -11.40 1.75 8.50
N ASP A 130 -11.38 1.94 9.82
CA ASP A 130 -10.17 2.35 10.52
C ASP A 130 -9.16 1.19 10.57
N ALA A 131 -7.91 1.48 10.20
CA ALA A 131 -6.80 0.55 10.23
C ALA A 131 -5.51 1.23 10.71
N THR A 132 -4.50 0.41 11.01
CA THR A 132 -3.15 0.87 11.36
C THR A 132 -2.13 0.15 10.47
N LEU A 133 -1.34 0.93 9.74
CA LEU A 133 -0.19 0.45 8.99
C LEU A 133 1.03 0.38 9.90
N TYR A 134 1.81 -0.69 9.80
CA TYR A 134 3.12 -0.87 10.41
C TYR A 134 4.20 -0.97 9.34
N LEU A 135 5.32 -0.27 9.56
CA LEU A 135 6.50 -0.28 8.71
C LEU A 135 7.74 -0.57 9.56
N GLU A 136 8.46 -1.65 9.24
CA GLU A 136 9.63 -2.11 10.00
C GLU A 136 10.69 -2.71 9.06
N THR A 137 11.96 -2.64 9.46
CA THR A 137 13.08 -3.26 8.75
C THR A 137 13.75 -4.36 9.56
N PHE A 138 14.32 -5.33 8.85
CA PHE A 138 14.98 -6.51 9.41
C PHE A 138 16.36 -6.74 8.80
#